data_AF-A0A7X9GKB6-F1
#
_entry.id   AF-A0A7X9GKB6-F1
#
_cell.length_a   1.000
_cell.length_b   1.000
_cell.length_c   1.000
_cell.angle_alpha   90.00
_cell.angle_beta   90.00
_cell.angle_gamma   90.00
#
_symmetry.space_group_name_H-M   'P 1'
#
loop_
_entity.id
_entity.type
_entity.pdbx_description
1 polymer ?
#
loop_
_entity_poly.entity_id
_entity_poly.type
_entity_poly.pdbx_seq_one_letter_code
_entity_poly.pdbx_strand_id
1 'polypeptide(L)' 'SIDAIKRRTRAGMGRCQSGFCLPRTMEILSRELNLSMLEVSKSGGASAIVTNRTK' A
#
# COMPACT_ATOMS: atom_id res chain seq x y z
N SER A 1 3.99 -5.22 3.41
CA SER A 1 4.07 -4.79 1.99
C SER A 1 2.71 -4.98 1.32
N ILE A 2 2.41 -4.21 0.27
CA ILE A 2 1.12 -4.27 -0.44
C ILE A 2 0.95 -5.59 -1.21
N ASP A 3 2.02 -6.15 -1.78
CA ASP A 3 1.93 -7.44 -2.48
C ASP A 3 1.57 -8.59 -1.53
N ALA A 4 1.91 -8.48 -0.24
CA ALA A 4 1.49 -9.45 0.76
C ALA A 4 -0.03 -9.40 1.00
N ILE A 5 -0.63 -8.20 0.94
CA ILE A 5 -2.08 -8.00 1.03
C ILE A 5 -2.76 -8.52 -0.23
N LYS A 6 -2.28 -8.10 -1.42
CA LYS A 6 -2.80 -8.55 -2.71
C LYS A 6 -2.89 -10.07 -2.81
N ARG A 7 -1.85 -10.79 -2.35
CA ARG A 7 -1.80 -12.27 -2.38
C ARG A 7 -2.77 -12.94 -1.40
N ARG A 8 -3.06 -12.32 -0.25
CA ARG A 8 -3.89 -12.93 0.81
C ARG A 8 -5.37 -12.55 0.70
N THR A 9 -5.68 -11.31 0.34
CA THR A 9 -7.03 -10.76 0.37
C THR A 9 -7.61 -10.50 -1.02
N ARG A 10 -6.78 -10.56 -2.07
CA ARG A 10 -7.11 -10.12 -3.43
C ARG A 10 -7.54 -8.65 -3.56
N ALA A 11 -7.29 -7.82 -2.54
CA ALA A 11 -7.50 -6.39 -2.64
C ALA A 11 -6.64 -5.79 -3.77
N GLY A 12 -7.28 -5.06 -4.70
CA GLY A 12 -6.60 -4.47 -5.86
C GLY A 12 -6.45 -5.39 -7.07
N MET A 13 -6.94 -6.63 -7.03
CA MET A 13 -6.93 -7.59 -8.16
C MET A 13 -8.19 -7.54 -9.04
N GLY A 14 -9.08 -6.57 -8.83
CA GLY A 14 -10.27 -6.36 -9.66
C GLY A 14 -10.00 -5.56 -10.93
N ARG A 15 -11.04 -5.29 -11.72
CA ARG A 15 -10.95 -4.49 -12.97
C ARG A 15 -10.25 -3.13 -12.78
N CYS A 16 -10.37 -2.54 -11.59
CA CYS A 16 -9.77 -1.25 -11.24
C CYS A 16 -8.28 -1.31 -10.91
N GLN A 17 -7.67 -2.50 -10.83
CA GLN A 17 -6.22 -2.68 -10.62
C GLN A 17 -5.64 -1.83 -9.48
N SER A 18 -6.29 -1.83 -8.32
CA SER A 18 -5.91 -1.05 -7.13
C SER A 18 -6.04 0.48 -7.25
N GLY A 19 -6.57 1.03 -8.35
CA GLY A 19 -6.66 2.47 -8.56
C GLY A 19 -7.46 3.24 -7.49
N PHE A 20 -8.42 2.57 -6.84
CA PHE A 20 -9.26 3.20 -5.80
C PHE A 20 -8.94 2.71 -4.38
N CYS A 21 -8.64 1.43 -4.21
CA CYS A 21 -8.47 0.84 -2.88
C CYS A 21 -7.04 0.95 -2.33
N LEU A 22 -6.04 1.27 -3.16
CA LEU A 22 -4.64 1.35 -2.72
C LEU A 22 -4.41 2.41 -1.64
N PRO A 23 -4.88 3.67 -1.77
CA PRO A 23 -4.68 4.69 -0.73
C PRO A 23 -5.26 4.25 0.62
N ARG A 24 -6.47 3.69 0.60
CA ARG A 24 -7.14 3.20 1.81
C ARG A 24 -6.41 2.01 2.45
N THR A 25 -5.89 1.10 1.63
CA THR A 25 -5.11 -0.05 2.11
C THR A 25 -3.82 0.40 2.77
N MET A 26 -3.17 1.42 2.20
CA MET A 26 -1.95 2.01 2.77
C MET A 26 -2.23 2.72 4.11
N GLU A 27 -3.33 3.49 4.21
CA GLU A 27 -3.75 4.11 5.47
C GLU A 27 -3.95 3.10 6.59
N ILE A 28 -4.64 1.99 6.29
CA ILE A 28 -4.86 0.91 7.25
C ILE A 28 -3.52 0.31 7.69
N LEU A 29 -2.63 -0.02 6.74
CA LEU A 29 -1.31 -0.54 7.06
C LEU A 29 -0.49 0.40 7.95
N SER A 30 -0.49 1.69 7.61
CA SER A 30 0.22 2.72 8.36
C SER A 30 -0.30 2.81 9.81
N ARG A 31 -1.63 2.76 9.99
CA ARG A 31 -2.27 2.76 11.30
C ARG A 31 -1.98 1.50 12.11
N GLU A 32 -2.11 0.31 11.52
CA GLU A 32 -1.97 -0.96 12.25
C GLU A 32 -0.51 -1.28 12.61
N LEU A 33 0.45 -0.80 11.81
CA LEU A 33 1.87 -1.06 12.03
C LEU A 33 2.62 0.12 12.67
N ASN A 34 1.94 1.25 12.93
CA ASN A 34 2.56 2.50 13.39
C ASN A 34 3.75 2.94 12.52
N LEU A 35 3.63 2.76 11.20
CA LEU A 35 4.64 3.17 10.22
C LEU A 35 4.14 4.36 9.41
N SER A 36 5.05 5.20 8.93
CA SER A 36 4.71 6.29 8.01
C SER A 36 4.21 5.72 6.69
N MET A 37 3.29 6.44 6.03
CA MET A 37 2.84 6.12 4.66
C MET A 37 4.00 6.05 3.65
N LEU A 38 5.10 6.77 3.90
CA LEU A 38 6.32 6.76 3.09
C LEU A 38 7.11 5.45 3.24
N GLU A 39 6.95 4.76 4.36
CA GLU A 39 7.64 3.50 4.66
C GLU A 39 6.87 2.28 4.10
N VAL A 40 5.66 2.49 3.58
CA VAL A 40 4.85 1.43 2.99
C VAL A 40 5.44 0.99 1.66
N SER A 41 5.90 -0.26 1.61
CA SER A 41 6.54 -0.87 0.44
C SER A 41 5.57 -1.72 -0.40
N LYS A 42 5.79 -1.72 -1.73
CA LYS A 42 5.11 -2.59 -2.69
C LYS A 42 5.43 -4.07 -2.46
N SER A 43 6.69 -4.45 -2.69
CA SER A 43 7.20 -5.83 -2.61
C SER A 43 8.15 -6.06 -1.44
N GLY A 44 8.61 -5.00 -0.77
CA GLY A 44 9.55 -5.04 0.35
C GLY A 44 10.83 -4.27 0.05
N GLY A 45 11.71 -4.09 1.05
CA GLY A 45 12.96 -3.36 0.88
C GLY A 45 12.75 -1.93 0.37
N ALA A 46 13.51 -1.53 -0.65
CA ALA A 46 13.49 -0.18 -1.22
C ALA A 46 12.32 0.10 -2.19
N SER A 47 11.32 -0.78 -2.30
CA SER A 47 10.19 -0.62 -3.21
C SER A 47 9.14 0.37 -2.66
N ALA A 48 9.49 1.64 -2.46
CA ALA A 48 8.58 2.66 -1.95
C ALA A 48 7.44 2.94 -2.96
N ILE A 49 6.21 3.06 -2.46
CA ILE A 49 5.03 3.41 -3.29
C ILE A 49 4.85 4.92 -3.39
N VAL A 50 5.13 5.62 -2.30
CA VAL A 50 5.04 7.08 -2.18
C VAL A 50 6.41 7.59 -1.81
N THR A 51 6.89 8.60 -2.54
CA THR A 51 8.25 9.14 -2.35
C THR A 51 8.25 10.41 -1.52
N ASN A 52 7.23 11.26 -1.64
CA ASN A 52 7.12 12.52 -0.92
C ASN A 52 5.65 12.90 -0.73
N ARG A 53 5.39 13.77 0.26
CA ARG A 53 4.09 14.42 0.43
C ARG A 53 4.01 15.62 -0.51
N THR A 54 3.08 15.62 -1.44
CA THR A 54 2.76 16.78 -2.29
C THR A 54 1.68 17.63 -1.63
N LYS A 55 1.71 18.94 -1.91
CA LYS A 55 0.79 19.95 -1.38
C LYS A 55 -0.51 19.99 -2.16
#